data_AF-A0A8S9M2D1-F1
#
_entry.id   AF-A0A8S9M2D1-F1
#
_cell.length_a   1.000
_cell.length_b   1.000
_cell.length_c   1.000
_cell.angle_alpha   90.00
_cell.angle_beta   90.00
_cell.angle_gamma   90.00
#
_symmetry.space_group_name_H-M   'P 1'
#
loop_
_entity.id
_entity.type
_entity.pdbx_description
1 polymer ?
#
loop_
_entity_poly.entity_id
_entity_poly.type
_entity_poly.pdbx_seq_one_letter_code
_entity_poly.pdbx_strand_id
1 'polypeptide(L)' 'MPQPQAIQVTPEERDAIERLEAMGFERALVLEVFFACNKNEELAANYLLDHMHEFEE' A
#
# COMPACT_ATOMS: atom_id res chain seq x y z
N MET A 1 -14.89 5.76 26.76
CA MET A 1 -13.82 4.74 26.63
C MET A 1 -12.90 5.25 25.52
N PRO A 2 -11.61 5.53 25.78
CA PRO A 2 -10.71 5.99 24.72
C PRO A 2 -10.49 4.83 23.74
N GLN A 3 -10.90 5.03 22.50
CA GLN A 3 -10.73 4.05 21.44
C GLN A 3 -9.23 3.79 21.24
N PRO A 4 -8.80 2.54 21.10
CA PRO A 4 -7.41 2.23 20.83
C PRO A 4 -6.99 3.01 19.60
N GLN A 5 -5.85 3.69 19.70
CA GLN A 5 -5.21 4.42 18.63
C GLN A 5 -4.79 3.41 17.56
N ALA A 6 -5.75 2.92 16.77
CA ALA A 6 -5.49 2.33 15.49
C ALA A 6 -4.74 3.41 14.72
N ILE A 7 -3.56 3.07 14.20
CA ILE A 7 -2.80 3.90 13.28
C ILE A 7 -3.81 4.41 12.26
N GLN A 8 -4.18 5.70 12.35
CA GLN A 8 -5.20 6.31 11.52
C GLN A 8 -4.58 6.52 10.14
N VAL A 9 -4.45 5.42 9.39
CA VAL A 9 -4.45 5.52 7.92
C VAL A 9 -5.78 6.16 7.55
N THR A 10 -5.73 7.26 6.81
CA THR A 10 -6.95 7.92 6.33
C THR A 10 -7.78 6.89 5.55
N PRO A 11 -9.11 7.08 5.46
CA PRO A 11 -9.94 6.20 4.63
C PRO A 11 -9.40 6.06 3.21
N GLU A 12 -8.75 7.10 2.67
CA GLU A 12 -8.08 7.08 1.36
C GLU A 12 -6.86 6.14 1.34
N GLU A 13 -5.96 6.24 2.32
CA GLU A 13 -4.79 5.35 2.42
C GLU A 13 -5.21 3.90 2.59
N ARG A 14 -6.28 3.64 3.36
CA ARG A 14 -6.78 2.28 3.57
C ARG A 14 -7.36 1.68 2.28
N ASP A 15 -8.11 2.46 1.51
CA ASP A 15 -8.64 2.02 0.21
C ASP A 15 -7.51 1.71 -0.79
N ALA A 16 -6.49 2.58 -0.83
CA ALA A 16 -5.29 2.36 -1.64
C ALA A 16 -4.58 1.07 -1.23
N ILE A 17 -4.36 0.85 0.07
CA ILE A 17 -3.71 -0.36 0.57
C ILE A 17 -4.55 -1.60 0.23
N GLU A 18 -5.87 -1.58 0.41
CA GLU A 18 -6.76 -2.71 0.08
C GLU A 18 -6.77 -3.02 -1.43
N ARG A 19 -6.73 -1.99 -2.30
CA ARG A 19 -6.61 -2.16 -3.75
C ARG A 19 -5.31 -2.82 -4.15
N LEU A 20 -4.20 -2.38 -3.55
CA LEU A 20 -2.88 -2.95 -3.79
C LEU A 20 -2.82 -4.39 -3.25
N GLU A 21 -3.34 -4.65 -2.05
CA GLU A 21 -3.45 -6.02 -1.52
C GLU A 21 -4.29 -6.93 -2.44
N ALA A 22 -5.39 -6.41 -2.99
CA ALA A 22 -6.27 -7.15 -3.91
C ALA A 22 -5.60 -7.49 -5.26
N MET A 23 -4.56 -6.76 -5.66
CA MET A 23 -3.75 -7.11 -6.83
C MET A 23 -2.78 -8.27 -6.59
N GLY A 24 -2.64 -8.72 -5.34
CA GLY A 24 -1.76 -9.83 -4.94
C GLY A 24 -0.51 -9.38 -4.18
N PHE A 25 -0.40 -8.09 -3.86
CA PHE A 25 0.70 -7.55 -3.06
C PHE A 25 0.48 -7.78 -1.57
N GLU A 26 1.56 -8.01 -0.82
CA GLU A 26 1.45 -8.19 0.63
C GLU A 26 1.28 -6.85 1.34
N ARG A 27 0.38 -6.76 2.32
CA ARG A 27 0.13 -5.53 3.09
C ARG A 27 1.39 -4.84 3.61
N ALA A 28 2.36 -5.64 4.08
CA ALA A 28 3.62 -5.12 4.59
C ALA A 28 4.41 -4.39 3.49
N LEU A 29 4.54 -5.01 2.32
CA LEU A 29 5.19 -4.43 1.15
C LEU A 29 4.44 -3.20 0.65
N VAL A 30 3.12 -3.29 0.57
CA VAL A 30 2.25 -2.17 0.18
C VAL A 30 2.47 -0.99 1.11
N LEU A 31 2.48 -1.19 2.43
CA LEU A 31 2.75 -0.14 3.40
C LEU A 31 4.14 0.46 3.20
N GLU A 32 5.19 -0.35 3.06
CA GLU A 32 6.56 0.14 2.84
C GLU A 32 6.65 1.03 1.60
N VAL A 33 6.15 0.54 0.47
CA VAL A 33 6.17 1.28 -0.81
C VAL A 33 5.29 2.51 -0.72
N PHE A 34 4.09 2.39 -0.15
CA PHE A 34 3.14 3.49 -0.01
C PHE A 34 3.72 4.61 0.85
N PHE A 35 4.33 4.29 1.99
CA PHE A 35 5.02 5.29 2.82
C PHE A 35 6.27 5.86 2.13
N ALA A 36 7.08 5.04 1.45
CA ALA A 36 8.23 5.50 0.68
C ALA A 36 7.82 6.47 -0.43
N CYS A 37 6.67 6.22 -1.06
CA CYS A 37 6.06 7.03 -2.10
C CYS A 37 5.27 8.24 -1.58
N ASN A 38 5.49 8.67 -0.32
CA ASN A 38 4.77 9.80 0.28
C ASN A 38 3.24 9.60 0.30
N LYS A 39 2.78 8.37 0.51
CA LYS A 39 1.37 7.96 0.53
C LYS A 39 0.64 8.19 -0.80
N ASN A 40 1.39 8.20 -1.90
CA ASN A 40 0.83 8.39 -3.23
C ASN A 40 0.38 7.03 -3.79
N GLU A 41 -0.93 6.80 -3.91
CA GLU A 41 -1.51 5.56 -4.46
C GLU A 41 -0.95 5.24 -5.84
N GLU A 42 -0.90 6.24 -6.72
CA GLU A 42 -0.51 6.05 -8.12
C GLU A 42 0.97 5.65 -8.22
N LEU A 43 1.83 6.30 -7.44
CA LEU A 43 3.26 5.97 -7.39
C LEU A 43 3.49 4.60 -6.73
N ALA A 44 2.78 4.31 -5.65
CA ALA A 44 2.88 3.03 -4.96
C ALA A 44 2.40 1.87 -5.83
N ALA A 45 1.29 2.04 -6.54
CA ALA A 45 0.77 1.07 -7.50
C ALA A 45 1.77 0.84 -8.64
N ASN A 46 2.29 1.90 -9.25
CA ASN A 46 3.30 1.76 -10.31
C ASN A 46 4.55 1.06 -9.79
N TYR A 47 5.05 1.42 -8.61
CA TYR A 47 6.25 0.80 -8.04
C TYR A 47 6.02 -0.66 -7.69
N LEU A 48 4.89 -1.01 -7.09
CA LEU A 48 4.52 -2.38 -6.80
C LEU A 48 4.40 -3.21 -8.09
N LEU A 49 3.72 -2.68 -9.12
CA LEU A 49 3.57 -3.34 -10.43
C LEU A 49 4.90 -3.54 -11.16
N ASP A 50 5.75 -2.51 -11.19
CA ASP A 50 7.08 -2.55 -11.80
C ASP A 50 7.98 -3.56 -11.07
N HIS A 51 7.97 -3.56 -9.74
CA HIS A 51 8.74 -4.50 -8.92
C HIS A 51 8.19 -5.93 -8.98
N MET A 52 6.89 -6.14 -9.20
CA MET A 52 6.33 -7.48 -9.41
C MET A 52 6.71 -8.06 -10.78
N HIS A 53 6.82 -7.21 -11.80
CA HIS A 53 7.16 -7.65 -13.16
C HIS A 53 8.61 -8.18 -13.26
N GLU A 54 9.49 -7.82 -12.32
CA GLU A 54 10.85 -8.39 -12.23
C GLU A 54 10.89 -9.83 -11.67
N PHE A 55 9.81 -10.37 -11.12
CA PHE A 55 9.77 -11.77 -10.65
C PHE A 55 9.36 -12.78 -11.74
N GLU A 56 9.05 -12.33 -12.96
CA GLU A 56 8.66 -13.19 -14.10
C GLU A 56 9.73 -13.36 -15.19
N GLU A 57 10.98 -12.88 -15.01
CA GLU A 57 12.11 -13.14 -15.94
C GLU A 57 13.14 -14.15 -15.43
#